data_AF-A0A350P1U0-F1
#
_entry.id   AF-A0A350P1U0-F1
#
_cell.length_a   1.000
_cell.length_b   1.000
_cell.length_c   1.000
_cell.angle_alpha   90.00
_cell.angle_beta   90.00
_cell.angle_gamma   90.00
#
_symmetry.space_group_name_H-M   'P 1'
#
loop_
_entity.id
_entity.type
_entity.pdbx_description
1 polymer ?
#
loop_
_entity_poly.entity_id
_entity_poly.type
_entity_poly.pdbx_seq_one_letter_code
_entity_poly.pdbx_strand_id
1 'polypeptide(L)' 'LITMTTLTADDGTKFRAFVCDTLNQWGYPAKDRSGRLDAVEEPHLNKLFEKMSGPRPEAMNFVNPKTVNNKTEEENVDA' A
#
# COMPACT_ATOMS: atom_id res chain seq x y z
N LEU A 1 3.96 14.43 4.71
CA LEU A 1 2.82 15.19 5.29
C LEU A 1 1.72 14.18 5.55
N ILE A 2 1.20 14.13 6.77
CA ILE A 2 0.10 13.24 7.14
C ILE A 2 -1.06 14.13 7.59
N THR A 3 -2.29 13.82 7.16
CA THR A 3 -3.49 14.52 7.62
C THR A 3 -4.22 13.65 8.63
N MET A 4 -4.46 14.17 9.84
CA MET A 4 -5.42 13.57 10.76
C MET A 4 -6.80 14.17 10.52
N THR A 5 -7.80 13.33 10.29
CA THR A 5 -9.17 13.78 10.00
C THR A 5 -10.22 12.80 10.52
N THR A 6 -11.49 13.17 10.45
CA THR A 6 -12.62 12.29 10.70
C THR A 6 -13.13 11.72 9.39
N LEU A 7 -13.11 10.39 9.28
CA LEU A 7 -13.68 9.64 8.16
C LEU A 7 -15.04 9.06 8.56
N THR A 8 -15.83 8.70 7.57
CA THR A 8 -17.12 8.02 7.74
C THR A 8 -16.99 6.64 7.11
N ALA A 9 -17.29 5.59 7.88
CA ALA A 9 -17.31 4.21 7.39
C ALA A 9 -18.61 3.93 6.63
N ASP A 10 -18.70 2.76 5.98
CA ASP A 10 -19.84 2.39 5.14
C ASP A 10 -21.16 2.26 5.92
N ASP A 11 -21.07 1.97 7.23
CA ASP A 11 -22.21 1.91 8.16
C ASP A 11 -22.65 3.30 8.68
N GLY A 12 -21.99 4.38 8.24
CA GLY A 12 -22.22 5.74 8.71
C GLY A 12 -21.47 6.11 10.00
N THR A 13 -20.73 5.18 10.61
CA THR A 13 -19.94 5.44 11.81
C THR A 13 -18.79 6.38 11.50
N LYS A 14 -18.59 7.41 12.34
CA LYS A 14 -17.49 8.36 12.20
C LYS A 14 -16.31 7.98 13.10
N PHE A 15 -15.10 7.97 12.53
CA PHE A 15 -13.88 7.65 13.26
C PHE A 15 -12.74 8.58 12.86
N ARG A 16 -11.76 8.76 13.75
CA ARG A 16 -10.52 9.49 13.40
C ARG A 16 -9.55 8.55 12.73
N ALA A 17 -8.78 9.04 11.76
CA ALA A 17 -7.74 8.29 11.09
C ALA A 17 -6.65 9.23 10.55
N PHE A 18 -5.50 8.66 10.21
CA PHE A 18 -4.48 9.33 9.43
C PHE A 18 -4.64 8.99 7.95
N VAL A 19 -4.62 10.00 7.09
CA VAL A 19 -4.55 9.85 5.64
C VAL A 19 -3.10 10.10 5.21
N CYS A 20 -2.55 9.13 4.47
CA CYS A 20 -1.12 9.07 4.16
C CYS A 20 -0.83 9.12 2.65
N ASP A 21 -1.80 8.85 1.79
CA ASP A 21 -1.62 8.80 0.33
C ASP A 21 -1.95 10.14 -0.34
N THR A 22 -1.17 10.51 -1.36
CA THR A 22 -1.41 11.67 -2.23
C THR A 22 -2.65 11.50 -3.10
N LEU A 23 -2.96 10.29 -3.56
CA LEU A 23 -4.14 10.02 -4.39
C LEU A 23 -5.30 9.43 -3.57
N ASN A 24 -5.49 9.93 -2.35
CA ASN A 24 -6.60 9.51 -1.52
C ASN A 24 -7.95 10.01 -2.06
N GLN A 25 -9.01 9.24 -1.83
CA GLN A 25 -10.37 9.53 -2.31
C GLN A 25 -11.04 10.74 -1.66
N TRP A 26 -10.50 11.25 -0.54
CA TRP A 26 -11.09 12.34 0.23
C TRP A 26 -10.53 13.72 -0.14
N GLY A 27 -9.50 13.79 -1.00
CA GLY A 27 -8.87 15.04 -1.41
C GLY A 27 -8.05 15.73 -0.32
N TYR A 28 -7.69 15.02 0.75
CA TYR A 28 -6.85 15.58 1.81
C TYR A 28 -5.39 15.69 1.36
N PRO A 29 -4.65 16.75 1.73
CA PRO A 29 -3.24 16.88 1.38
C PRO A 29 -2.38 15.91 2.20
N ALA A 30 -2.04 14.76 1.63
CA ALA A 30 -1.21 13.74 2.27
C ALA A 30 -0.12 13.21 1.34
N LYS A 31 1.04 12.86 1.91
CA LYS A 31 2.13 12.18 1.21
C LYS A 31 3.06 11.53 2.21
N ASP A 32 3.00 10.21 2.29
CA ASP A 32 4.03 9.38 2.86
C ASP A 32 5.21 9.26 1.88
N ARG A 33 6.42 9.45 2.39
CA ARG A 33 7.67 9.24 1.64
C ARG A 33 8.42 8.01 2.12
N SER A 34 7.99 7.41 3.24
CA SER A 34 8.59 6.18 3.75
C SER A 34 8.23 4.99 2.86
N GLY A 35 7.07 5.04 2.18
CA GLY A 35 6.56 3.94 1.35
C GLY A 35 6.19 2.72 2.19
N ARG A 36 5.86 2.94 3.47
CA ARG A 36 5.56 1.90 4.46
C ARG A 36 4.16 1.99 5.01
N LEU A 37 3.50 3.14 4.86
CA LEU A 37 2.16 3.36 5.39
C LEU A 37 1.10 2.98 4.36
N ASP A 38 -0.04 2.51 4.85
CA ASP A 38 -1.25 2.33 4.05
C ASP A 38 -1.92 3.69 3.80
N ALA A 39 -2.85 3.75 2.85
CA ALA A 39 -3.55 4.99 2.51
C ALA A 39 -4.30 5.59 3.71
N VAL A 40 -4.79 4.74 4.60
CA VAL A 40 -5.43 5.09 5.87
C VAL A 40 -4.81 4.28 7.00
N GLU A 41 -4.44 4.95 8.08
CA GLU A 41 -3.88 4.35 9.30
C GLU A 41 -4.75 4.71 10.52
N GLU A 42 -4.69 3.86 11.55
CA GLU A 42 -5.31 4.12 12.86
C GLU A 42 -4.79 5.45 13.45
N PRO A 43 -5.60 6.24 14.18
CA PRO A 43 -5.19 7.52 14.76
C PRO A 43 -4.26 7.35 15.98
N HIS A 44 -3.23 6.52 15.86
CA HIS A 44 -2.29 6.17 16.92
C HIS A 44 -0.85 6.48 16.51
N LEU A 45 -0.28 7.56 17.06
CA LEU A 45 1.05 8.04 16.66
C LEU A 45 2.16 7.01 16.87
N ASN A 46 2.20 6.30 18.01
CA ASN A 46 3.29 5.35 18.26
C ASN A 46 3.31 4.22 17.21
N LYS A 47 2.15 3.60 16.93
CA LYS A 47 2.01 2.59 15.87
C LYS A 47 2.42 3.14 14.50
N LEU A 48 2.04 4.38 14.18
CA LEU A 48 2.44 5.04 12.94
C LEU A 48 3.96 5.19 12.84
N PHE A 49 4.61 5.65 13.90
CA PHE A 49 6.08 5.80 13.95
C PHE A 49 6.81 4.47 13.92
N GLU A 50 6.30 3.44 14.60
CA GLU A 50 6.83 2.08 14.53
C GLU A 50 6.78 1.54 13.10
N LYS A 51 5.64 1.69 12.40
CA LYS A 51 5.51 1.26 11.00
C LYS A 51 6.43 2.05 10.06
N MET A 52 6.58 3.36 10.25
CA MET A 52 7.51 4.18 9.47
C MET A 52 8.98 3.83 9.72
N SER A 53 9.33 3.38 10.92
CA SER A 53 10.70 3.02 11.31
C SER A 53 11.05 1.56 11.01
N GLY A 54 10.03 0.75 10.69
CA GLY A 54 10.16 -0.67 10.44
C GLY A 54 10.93 -1.03 9.16
N PRO A 55 11.22 -2.33 8.99
CA PRO A 55 11.85 -2.86 7.78
C PRO A 55 11.02 -2.48 6.55
N ARG A 56 11.71 -2.18 5.45
CA ARG A 56 11.04 -1.84 4.20
C ARG A 56 10.29 -3.08 3.70
N PRO A 57 9.04 -2.96 3.22
CA PRO A 57 8.37 -4.07 2.56
C PRO A 57 9.25 -4.62 1.43
N GLU A 58 9.22 -5.94 1.24
CA GLU A 58 10.03 -6.61 0.23
C GLU A 58 9.80 -5.96 -1.13
N ALA A 59 10.90 -5.72 -1.86
CA ALA A 59 10.80 -5.15 -3.19
C ALA A 59 9.95 -6.09 -4.05
N MET A 60 8.94 -5.53 -4.74
CA MET A 60 8.19 -6.32 -5.71
C MET A 60 9.16 -6.91 -6.73
N ASN A 61 9.06 -8.22 -6.95
CA ASN A 61 9.81 -8.91 -7.98
C ASN A 61 9.22 -8.53 -9.34
N PHE A 62 9.81 -7.53 -9.98
CA PHE A 62 9.44 -7.15 -11.33
C PHE A 62 9.94 -8.22 -12.30
N VAL A 63 9.01 -8.93 -12.94
CA VAL A 63 9.33 -9.81 -14.06
C VAL A 63 9.35 -9.01 -15.36
N ASN A 64 10.34 -9.28 -16.21
CA ASN A 64 10.33 -8.72 -17.56
C ASN A 64 9.29 -9.48 -18.40
N PRO A 65 8.25 -8.81 -18.95
CA PRO A 65 7.19 -9.46 -19.72
C PRO A 65 7.71 -10.27 -20.91
N LYS A 66 8.86 -9.89 -21.48
CA LYS A 66 9.46 -10.58 -22.64
C LYS A 66 10.02 -11.96 -22.28
N THR A 67 10.31 -12.22 -21.01
CA THR A 67 10.95 -13.45 -20.55
C THR A 67 9.95 -14.50 -20.03
N VAL A 68 8.67 -14.13 -19.88
CA VAL A 68 7.64 -15.00 -19.27
C VAL A 68 7.07 -16.01 -20.28
N ASN A 69 7.11 -15.72 -21.58
CA ASN A 69 6.42 -16.52 -22.61
C ASN A 69 7.22 -17.70 -23.19
N ASN A 70 8.42 -18.00 -22.70
CA ASN A 70 9.32 -18.99 -23.33
C ASN A 70 9.41 -20.33 -22.57
N LYS A 71 8.45 -20.68 -21.72
CA LYS A 71 8.52 -21.90 -20.87
C LYS A 71 7.37 -22.90 -20.99
N THR A 72 6.51 -22.80 -22.01
CA THR A 72 5.32 -23.67 -22.12
C THR A 72 5.37 -24.69 -23.26
N GLU A 73 6.45 -24.79 -24.04
CA GLU A 73 6.45 -25.64 -25.26
C GLU A 73 7.45 -26.82 -25.27
N GLU A 74 8.14 -27.15 -24.17
CA GLU A 74 9.14 -28.26 -24.18
C GLU A 74 8.75 -29.54 -23.39
N GLU A 75 7.49 -29.70 -22.97
CA GLU A 75 7.04 -30.90 -22.22
C GLU A 75 5.84 -31.62 -22.86
N ASN A 76 5.82 -31.75 -24.18
CA ASN A 76 4.97 -32.76 -24.83
C ASN A 76 5.56 -33.27 -26.15
N VAL A 77 6.72 -33.93 -26.05
CA VAL A 77 7.16 -34.89 -27.05
C VAL A 77 7.65 -36.12 -26.30
N ASP A 78 6.74 -37.05 -26.04
CA ASP A 78 7.00 -38.49 -26.15
C ASP A 78 5.65 -39.22 -26.06
N ALA A 79 5.22 -39.69 -27.24
CA ALA A 79 4.13 -40.62 -27.47
C ALA A 79 4.67 -42.06 -27.50
#